data_AF-A0A060BLW3-F1
#
_entry.id   AF-A0A060BLW3-F1
#
_cell.length_a   1.000
_cell.length_b   1.000
_cell.length_c   1.000
_cell.angle_alpha   90.00
_cell.angle_beta   90.00
_cell.angle_gamma   90.00
#
_symmetry.space_group_name_H-M   'P 1'
#
loop_
_entity.id
_entity.type
_entity.pdbx_description
1 polymer ?
#
loop_
_entity_poly.entity_id
_entity_poly.type
_entity_poly.pdbx_seq_one_letter_code
_entity_poly.pdbx_strand_id
1 'polypeptide(L)'
;GANWGAPDDPLRQLATLPFPATLETPAIGEALSHLKSEGALRAAGLLRRSLEQPWDAAMVARAYDTMAGWARRHAAPVIVNEFGVLSFTAPRQSRLNWLRATATAAQERCIGWTHWDFQDGFGLIDPETRLPDPEIMDALLLPQAGR
;
A
#
# COMPACT_ATOMS: atom_id res chain seq x y z
N GLY A 1 10.48 -6.74 7.63
CA GLY A 1 9.47 -5.73 7.31
C GLY A 1 10.14 -4.39 7.17
N ALA A 2 9.51 -3.33 7.70
CA ALA A 2 10.12 -2.00 7.74
C ALA A 2 11.53 -2.03 8.37
N ASN A 3 12.45 -1.21 7.86
CA ASN A 3 13.81 -1.10 8.41
C ASN A 3 14.01 0.16 9.29
N TRP A 4 12.98 1.01 9.41
CA TRP A 4 12.91 2.13 10.35
C TRP A 4 12.12 1.77 11.62
N GLY A 5 11.93 2.75 12.51
CA GLY A 5 11.23 2.56 13.77
C GLY A 5 12.10 1.99 14.89
N ALA A 6 11.52 1.93 16.09
CA ALA A 6 12.20 1.37 17.27
C ALA A 6 12.46 -0.15 17.07
N PRO A 7 13.46 -0.74 17.74
CA PRO A 7 13.76 -2.17 17.61
C PRO A 7 12.57 -3.09 17.91
N ASP A 8 11.65 -2.68 18.79
CA ASP A 8 10.45 -3.43 19.17
C ASP A 8 9.19 -3.06 18.36
N ASP A 9 9.33 -2.25 17.30
CA ASP A 9 8.22 -1.86 16.43
C ASP A 9 7.67 -3.09 15.68
N PRO A 10 6.38 -3.44 15.86
CA PRO A 10 5.78 -4.58 15.19
C PRO A 10 5.81 -4.51 13.67
N LEU A 11 5.90 -3.31 13.06
CA LEU A 11 5.99 -3.15 11.61
C LEU A 11 7.29 -3.73 11.03
N ARG A 12 8.34 -3.85 11.83
CA ARG A 12 9.60 -4.48 11.42
C ARG A 12 9.42 -5.99 11.18
N GLN A 13 8.44 -6.62 11.82
CA GLN A 13 8.14 -8.06 11.73
C GLN A 13 7.12 -8.38 10.63
N LEU A 14 6.42 -7.39 10.07
CA LEU A 14 5.48 -7.59 8.97
C LEU A 14 6.20 -7.51 7.62
N ALA A 15 6.26 -8.63 6.91
CA ALA A 15 6.87 -8.73 5.58
C ALA A 15 6.05 -9.68 4.70
N THR A 16 6.29 -9.62 3.38
CA THR A 16 5.76 -10.58 2.39
C THR A 16 4.24 -10.74 2.39
N LEU A 17 3.49 -9.75 2.88
CA LEU A 17 2.03 -9.81 2.97
C LEU A 17 1.39 -9.49 1.61
N PRO A 18 0.37 -10.27 1.19
CA PRO A 18 -0.29 -10.05 -0.09
C PRO A 18 -1.27 -8.87 -0.05
N PHE A 19 -1.50 -8.31 -1.24
CA PHE A 19 -2.62 -7.42 -1.55
C PHE A 19 -3.18 -7.79 -2.93
N PRO A 20 -4.51 -7.99 -3.08
CA PRO A 20 -5.53 -7.97 -2.02
C PRO A 20 -5.42 -9.16 -1.06
N ALA A 21 -6.07 -9.08 0.11
CA ALA A 21 -6.08 -10.14 1.10
C ALA A 21 -7.29 -10.07 2.06
N THR A 22 -7.62 -11.21 2.66
CA THR A 22 -8.57 -11.37 3.76
C THR A 22 -7.96 -12.25 4.84
N LEU A 23 -8.63 -12.44 5.98
CA LEU A 23 -8.17 -13.38 7.02
C LEU A 23 -8.12 -14.84 6.54
N GLU A 24 -8.90 -15.18 5.52
CA GLU A 24 -8.97 -16.52 4.91
C GLU A 24 -7.89 -16.72 3.84
N THR A 25 -7.15 -15.66 3.46
CA THR A 25 -6.05 -15.78 2.49
C THR A 25 -4.94 -16.67 3.09
N PRO A 26 -4.54 -17.77 2.44
CA PRO A 26 -3.60 -18.73 3.02
C PRO A 26 -2.30 -18.11 3.55
N ALA A 27 -1.69 -17.21 2.77
CA ALA A 27 -0.47 -16.50 3.16
C ALA A 27 -0.65 -15.63 4.43
N ILE A 28 -1.85 -15.12 4.71
CA ILE A 28 -2.14 -14.43 5.97
C ILE A 28 -2.18 -15.41 7.13
N GLY A 29 -2.80 -16.58 6.96
CA GLY A 29 -2.81 -17.64 7.96
C GLY A 29 -1.41 -18.14 8.30
N GLU A 30 -0.56 -18.31 7.29
CA GLU A 30 0.86 -18.66 7.43
C GLU A 30 1.63 -17.57 8.18
N ALA A 31 1.51 -16.30 7.76
CA ALA A 31 2.16 -15.18 8.43
C ALA A 31 1.75 -15.03 9.90
N LEU A 32 0.45 -15.16 10.21
CA LEU A 32 -0.06 -15.13 11.59
C LEU A 32 0.48 -16.29 12.44
N SER A 33 0.60 -17.48 11.85
CA SER A 33 1.12 -18.66 12.55
C SER A 33 2.61 -18.51 12.83
N HIS A 34 3.36 -18.03 11.85
CA HIS A 34 4.79 -17.73 11.98
C HIS A 34 5.06 -16.68 13.07
N LEU A 35 4.39 -15.52 13.01
CA LEU A 35 4.54 -14.47 14.04
C LEU A 35 4.24 -14.98 15.45
N LYS A 36 3.23 -15.84 15.62
CA LYS A 36 2.94 -16.45 16.93
C LYS A 36 4.06 -17.38 17.41
N SER A 37 4.62 -18.20 16.50
CA SER A 37 5.72 -19.11 16.82
C SER A 37 6.99 -18.38 17.26
N GLU A 38 7.22 -17.18 16.72
CA GLU A 38 8.34 -16.30 17.10
C GLU A 38 8.09 -15.46 18.35
N GLY A 39 6.92 -15.58 18.99
CA GLY A 39 6.53 -14.74 20.12
C GLY A 39 6.18 -13.30 19.74
N ALA A 40 6.07 -12.98 18.45
CA ALA A 40 5.72 -11.68 17.89
C ALA A 40 4.22 -11.35 18.01
N LEU A 41 3.67 -11.46 19.23
CA LEU A 41 2.23 -11.33 19.50
C LEU A 41 1.66 -9.94 19.16
N ARG A 42 2.47 -8.88 19.31
CA ARG A 42 2.07 -7.50 18.94
C ARG A 42 1.86 -7.38 17.43
N ALA A 43 2.79 -7.91 16.62
CA ALA A 43 2.68 -7.89 15.17
C ALA A 43 1.54 -8.79 14.67
N ALA A 44 1.40 -10.00 15.23
CA ALA A 44 0.27 -10.88 14.91
C ALA A 44 -1.08 -10.22 15.21
N GLY A 45 -1.19 -9.54 16.37
CA GLY A 45 -2.38 -8.79 16.75
C GLY A 45 -2.66 -7.61 15.80
N LEU A 46 -1.61 -6.88 15.39
CA LEU A 46 -1.73 -5.79 14.43
C LEU A 46 -2.24 -6.30 13.07
N LEU A 47 -1.60 -7.34 12.52
CA LEU A 47 -1.97 -7.95 11.24
C LEU A 47 -3.43 -8.42 11.23
N ARG A 48 -3.85 -9.14 12.29
CA ARG A 48 -5.23 -9.62 12.39
C ARG A 48 -6.22 -8.46 12.44
N ARG A 49 -5.97 -7.44 13.27
CA ARG A 49 -6.87 -6.28 13.39
C ARG A 49 -6.97 -5.51 12.08
N SER A 50 -5.86 -5.33 11.37
CA SER A 50 -5.89 -4.63 10.08
C SER A 50 -6.71 -5.36 9.01
N LEU A 51 -6.95 -6.67 9.17
CA LEU A 51 -7.75 -7.51 8.28
C LEU A 51 -9.16 -7.81 8.83
N GLU A 52 -9.61 -7.10 9.87
CA GLU A 52 -11.03 -7.11 10.29
C GLU A 52 -11.96 -6.66 9.15
N GLN A 53 -11.41 -5.89 8.21
CA GLN A 53 -12.00 -5.64 6.90
C GLN A 53 -11.02 -6.13 5.82
N PRO A 54 -11.52 -6.65 4.68
CA PRO A 54 -10.67 -7.03 3.57
C PRO A 54 -9.72 -5.92 3.13
N TRP A 55 -8.49 -6.30 2.82
CA TRP A 55 -7.57 -5.47 2.07
C TRP A 55 -7.86 -5.61 0.59
N ASP A 56 -8.55 -4.65 0.02
CA ASP A 56 -8.91 -4.64 -1.38
C ASP A 56 -8.97 -3.21 -1.94
N ALA A 57 -9.22 -3.09 -3.24
CA ALA A 57 -9.38 -1.79 -3.87
C ALA A 57 -10.56 -0.98 -3.29
N ALA A 58 -11.59 -1.66 -2.77
CA ALA A 58 -12.73 -0.98 -2.15
C ALA A 58 -12.35 -0.33 -0.82
N MET A 59 -11.48 -0.96 -0.03
CA MET A 59 -10.88 -0.37 1.18
C MET A 59 -10.13 0.91 0.84
N VAL A 60 -9.29 0.88 -0.20
CA VAL A 60 -8.56 2.06 -0.68
C VAL A 60 -9.54 3.15 -1.14
N ALA A 61 -10.52 2.79 -1.97
CA ALA A 61 -11.55 3.71 -2.45
C ALA A 61 -12.30 4.42 -1.31
N ARG A 62 -12.69 3.69 -0.24
CA ARG A 62 -13.35 4.27 0.95
C ARG A 62 -12.49 5.30 1.69
N ALA A 63 -11.17 5.08 1.76
CA ALA A 63 -10.26 6.07 2.34
C ALA A 63 -10.25 7.37 1.52
N TYR A 64 -10.22 7.25 0.19
CA TYR A 64 -10.31 8.40 -0.70
C TYR A 64 -11.69 9.06 -0.72
N ASP A 65 -12.78 8.32 -0.55
CA ASP A 65 -14.13 8.89 -0.40
C ASP A 65 -14.23 9.79 0.83
N THR A 66 -13.56 9.40 1.92
CA THR A 66 -13.48 10.21 3.14
C THR A 66 -12.78 11.54 2.88
N MET A 67 -11.64 11.49 2.19
CA MET A 67 -10.88 12.69 1.79
C MET A 67 -11.66 13.59 0.84
N ALA A 68 -12.29 13.02 -0.19
CA ALA A 68 -13.10 13.75 -1.14
C ALA A 68 -14.34 14.38 -0.47
N GLY A 69 -14.97 13.67 0.47
CA GLY A 69 -16.07 14.17 1.26
C GLY A 69 -15.67 15.37 2.12
N TRP A 70 -14.49 15.32 2.74
CA TRP A 70 -13.93 16.46 3.46
C TRP A 70 -13.67 17.65 2.52
N ALA A 71 -12.99 17.41 1.39
CA ALA A 71 -12.67 18.44 0.41
C ALA A 71 -13.93 19.22 -0.04
N ARG A 72 -15.01 18.49 -0.37
CA ARG A 72 -16.30 19.09 -0.75
C ARG A 72 -16.94 19.90 0.36
N ARG A 73 -16.97 19.38 1.60
CA ARG A 73 -17.57 20.08 2.75
C ARG A 73 -16.86 21.38 3.09
N HIS A 74 -15.55 21.43 2.88
CA HIS A 74 -14.72 22.57 3.25
C HIS A 74 -14.36 23.48 2.07
N ALA A 75 -14.80 23.16 0.85
CA ALA A 75 -14.41 23.85 -0.37
C ALA A 75 -12.89 24.04 -0.49
N ALA A 76 -12.12 23.03 -0.06
CA ALA A 76 -10.67 23.06 0.03
C ALA A 76 -10.07 21.87 -0.72
N PRO A 77 -9.00 22.06 -1.51
CA PRO A 77 -8.32 20.95 -2.17
C PRO A 77 -7.63 20.05 -1.14
N VAL A 78 -7.61 18.75 -1.43
CA VAL A 78 -6.83 17.76 -0.71
C VAL A 78 -5.77 17.18 -1.65
N ILE A 79 -4.56 17.02 -1.14
CA ILE A 79 -3.47 16.34 -1.81
C ILE A 79 -2.98 15.18 -0.94
N VAL A 80 -2.80 14.01 -1.54
CA VAL A 80 -2.09 12.88 -0.92
C VAL A 80 -0.62 13.01 -1.30
N ASN A 81 0.15 13.66 -0.44
CA ASN A 81 1.56 13.96 -0.73
C ASN A 81 2.44 12.71 -0.80
N GLU A 82 2.08 11.63 -0.10
CA GLU A 82 2.88 10.41 -0.07
C GLU A 82 1.99 9.17 0.00
N PHE A 83 2.31 8.19 -0.84
CA PHE A 83 1.87 6.81 -0.72
C PHE A 83 2.89 5.91 -1.40
N GLY A 84 3.01 4.66 -0.95
CA GLY A 84 3.93 3.70 -1.56
C GLY A 84 3.88 2.34 -0.88
N VAL A 85 4.50 1.36 -1.55
CA VAL A 85 4.73 0.01 -1.00
C VAL A 85 6.21 -0.33 -1.07
N LEU A 86 6.75 -0.88 0.02
CA LEU A 86 8.15 -1.28 0.11
C LEU A 86 8.54 -2.28 -0.98
N SER A 87 9.60 -1.99 -1.72
CA SER A 87 10.10 -2.80 -2.82
C SER A 87 10.81 -4.08 -2.36
N PHE A 88 11.51 -4.02 -1.21
CA PHE A 88 12.38 -5.11 -0.75
C PHE A 88 11.68 -6.16 0.13
N THR A 89 10.43 -5.91 0.56
CA THR A 89 9.68 -6.87 1.40
C THR A 89 8.31 -7.25 0.86
N ALA A 90 7.66 -6.41 0.05
CA ALA A 90 6.33 -6.73 -0.46
C ALA A 90 6.43 -7.64 -1.68
N PRO A 91 5.51 -8.61 -1.85
CA PRO A 91 5.43 -9.37 -3.09
C PRO A 91 5.20 -8.42 -4.27
N ARG A 92 5.97 -8.59 -5.36
CA ARG A 92 5.96 -7.71 -6.53
C ARG A 92 4.55 -7.41 -7.04
N GLN A 93 3.74 -8.44 -7.26
CA GLN A 93 2.38 -8.27 -7.77
C GLN A 93 1.49 -7.52 -6.79
N SER A 94 1.66 -7.74 -5.48
CA SER A 94 0.90 -7.03 -4.46
C SER A 94 1.23 -5.54 -4.41
N ARG A 95 2.52 -5.19 -4.58
CA ARG A 95 2.96 -3.80 -4.76
C ARG A 95 2.27 -3.15 -5.98
N LEU A 96 2.31 -3.81 -7.15
CA LEU A 96 1.67 -3.31 -8.36
C LEU A 96 0.15 -3.12 -8.18
N ASN A 97 -0.52 -4.10 -7.58
CA ASN A 97 -1.97 -4.05 -7.35
C ASN A 97 -2.37 -2.90 -6.42
N TRP A 98 -1.62 -2.68 -5.33
CA TRP A 98 -1.93 -1.63 -4.37
C TRP A 98 -1.66 -0.24 -4.94
N LEU A 99 -0.54 -0.06 -5.66
CA LEU A 99 -0.22 1.20 -6.34
C LEU A 99 -1.31 1.55 -7.37
N ARG A 100 -1.76 0.56 -8.16
CA ARG A 100 -2.85 0.74 -9.11
C ARG A 100 -4.15 1.16 -8.42
N ALA A 101 -4.57 0.44 -7.38
CA ALA A 101 -5.79 0.76 -6.64
C ALA A 101 -5.75 2.19 -6.05
N THR A 102 -4.59 2.61 -5.56
CA THR A 102 -4.36 3.94 -4.96
C THR A 102 -4.41 5.05 -6.00
N ALA A 103 -3.69 4.88 -7.13
CA ALA A 103 -3.71 5.83 -8.23
C ALA A 103 -5.11 5.95 -8.85
N THR A 104 -5.82 4.83 -9.07
CA THR A 104 -7.22 4.83 -9.54
C THR A 104 -8.11 5.62 -8.58
N ALA A 105 -8.07 5.31 -7.29
CA ALA A 105 -8.94 5.94 -6.29
C ALA A 105 -8.72 7.46 -6.22
N ALA A 106 -7.47 7.90 -6.31
CA ALA A 106 -7.11 9.32 -6.34
C ALA A 106 -7.66 10.02 -7.60
N GLN A 107 -7.42 9.43 -8.79
CA GLN A 107 -7.85 9.99 -10.07
C GLN A 107 -9.37 10.12 -10.19
N GLU A 108 -10.13 9.08 -9.83
CA GLU A 108 -11.60 9.06 -9.88
C GLU A 108 -12.25 10.17 -9.03
N ARG A 109 -11.54 10.63 -7.99
CA ARG A 109 -12.02 11.64 -7.04
C ARG A 109 -11.38 13.01 -7.24
N CYS A 110 -10.60 13.17 -8.31
CA CYS A 110 -9.85 14.39 -8.62
C CYS A 110 -8.94 14.84 -7.47
N ILE A 111 -8.35 13.90 -6.74
CA ILE A 111 -7.40 14.17 -5.65
C ILE A 111 -5.99 14.17 -6.24
N GLY A 112 -5.26 15.27 -6.05
CA GLY A 112 -3.84 15.34 -6.41
C GLY A 112 -3.03 14.36 -5.56
N TRP A 113 -1.97 13.78 -6.13
CA TRP A 113 -1.19 12.76 -5.44
C TRP A 113 0.28 12.76 -5.84
N THR A 114 1.12 12.20 -4.98
CA THR A 114 2.54 11.95 -5.28
C THR A 114 2.97 10.61 -4.70
N HIS A 115 3.59 9.79 -5.55
CA HIS A 115 4.15 8.49 -5.16
C HIS A 115 5.47 8.70 -4.41
N TRP A 116 5.61 8.01 -3.28
CA TRP A 116 6.86 7.86 -2.57
C TRP A 116 7.44 6.47 -2.92
N ASP A 117 8.65 6.31 -3.43
CA ASP A 117 9.73 7.29 -3.62
C ASP A 117 10.37 7.19 -5.01
N PHE A 118 11.41 8.00 -5.25
CA PHE A 118 12.11 8.02 -6.52
C PHE A 118 13.00 6.78 -6.73
N GLN A 119 13.88 6.41 -5.79
CA GLN A 119 14.93 5.40 -6.02
C GLN A 119 15.30 4.51 -4.80
N ASP A 120 14.69 4.70 -3.64
CA ASP A 120 15.06 4.00 -2.41
C ASP A 120 14.09 2.85 -2.11
N GLY A 121 13.66 2.72 -0.84
CA GLY A 121 12.87 1.58 -0.37
C GLY A 121 11.49 1.45 -1.02
N PHE A 122 11.03 2.49 -1.72
CA PHE A 122 9.77 2.52 -2.43
C PHE A 122 9.93 2.86 -3.92
N GLY A 123 11.16 2.77 -4.46
CA GLY A 123 11.60 3.39 -5.71
C GLY A 123 10.74 3.16 -6.95
N LEU A 124 10.53 4.24 -7.68
CA LEU A 124 10.05 4.27 -9.07
C LEU A 124 11.14 3.83 -10.05
N ILE A 125 12.40 4.14 -9.76
CA ILE A 125 13.56 3.76 -10.55
C ILE A 125 14.00 2.36 -10.17
N ASP A 126 14.14 1.51 -11.18
CA ASP A 126 14.71 0.17 -11.03
C ASP A 126 16.23 0.30 -10.73
N PRO A 127 16.73 -0.32 -9.65
CA PRO A 127 18.11 -0.15 -9.22
C PRO A 127 19.12 -0.81 -10.16
N GLU A 128 18.72 -1.83 -10.93
CA GLU A 128 19.60 -2.55 -11.85
C GLU A 128 19.73 -1.79 -13.18
N THR A 129 18.60 -1.39 -13.76
CA THR A 129 18.56 -0.72 -15.07
C THR A 129 18.76 0.79 -14.98
N ARG A 130 18.54 1.38 -13.80
CA ARG A 130 18.56 2.84 -13.55
C ARG A 130 17.53 3.62 -14.37
N LEU A 131 16.48 2.93 -14.82
CA LEU A 131 15.36 3.48 -15.58
C LEU A 131 14.06 3.40 -14.75
N PRO A 132 13.03 4.20 -15.08
CA PRO A 132 11.71 4.02 -14.49
C PRO A 132 11.20 2.60 -14.72
N ASP A 133 10.74 1.96 -13.65
CA ASP A 133 10.16 0.63 -13.70
C ASP A 133 8.83 0.68 -14.50
N PRO A 134 8.75 -0.01 -15.66
CA PRO A 134 7.61 0.13 -16.56
C PRO A 134 6.30 -0.34 -15.94
N GLU A 135 6.29 -1.40 -15.13
CA GLU A 135 5.04 -1.87 -14.54
C GLU A 135 4.57 -0.98 -13.39
N ILE A 136 5.50 -0.36 -12.67
CA ILE A 136 5.16 0.65 -11.65
C ILE A 136 4.60 1.90 -12.34
N MET A 137 5.23 2.35 -13.43
CA MET A 137 4.72 3.45 -14.24
C MET A 137 3.31 3.13 -14.76
N ASP A 138 3.08 1.94 -15.29
CA ASP A 138 1.75 1.50 -15.75
C ASP A 138 0.72 1.42 -14.61
N ALA A 139 1.13 1.01 -13.40
CA ALA A 139 0.27 1.01 -12.23
C ALA A 139 -0.13 2.43 -11.79
N LEU A 140 0.78 3.40 -11.91
CA LEU A 140 0.57 4.79 -11.47
C LEU A 140 -0.10 5.68 -12.54
N LEU A 141 0.20 5.46 -13.82
CA LEU A 141 -0.16 6.33 -14.94
C LEU A 141 -1.32 5.79 -15.79
N LEU A 142 -2.32 5.19 -15.15
CA LEU A 142 -3.54 4.66 -15.77
C LEU A 142 -3.95 5.46 -17.02
N PRO A 143 -4.33 4.81 -18.13
CA PRO A 143 -4.72 5.52 -19.33
C PRO A 143 -5.80 6.54 -18.97
N GLN A 144 -5.53 7.81 -19.28
CA GLN A 144 -6.51 8.86 -19.04
C GLN A 144 -7.78 8.48 -19.80
N ALA A 145 -8.85 8.15 -19.08
CA ALA A 145 -10.16 8.06 -19.69
C ALA A 145 -10.38 9.40 -20.41
N GLY A 146 -10.56 9.33 -21.73
CA GLY A 146 -10.54 10.49 -22.61
C GLY A 146 -11.32 11.64 -22.02
N ARG A 147 -10.63 12.76 -21.81
CA ARG A 147 -11.26 14.05 -21.56
C ARG A 147 -11.87 14.57 -22.86
#